data_AF-A0A1X7TKC8-F1
#
_entry.id   AF-A0A1X7TKC8-F1
#
_cell.length_a   1.000
_cell.length_b   1.000
_cell.length_c   1.000
_cell.angle_alpha   90.00
_cell.angle_beta   90.00
_cell.angle_gamma   90.00
#
_symmetry.space_group_name_H-M   'P 1'
#
loop_
_entity.id
_entity.type
_entity.pdbx_description
1 polymer ?
#
loop_
_entity_poly.entity_id
_entity_poly.type
_entity_poly.pdbx_seq_one_letter_code
_entity_poly.pdbx_strand_id
1 'polypeptide(L)' 'HVAKDTVNDLLQYAFEKPDCCYRTCLSLRLRGRKLDNFSEIGSVSGLKDGSVIELVE' A
#
# COMPACT_ATOMS: atom_id res chain seq x y z
N HIS A 1 13.69 2.62 14.33
CA HIS A 1 12.27 2.89 14.08
C HIS A 1 12.16 3.68 12.79
N VAL A 2 11.95 3.02 11.66
CA VAL A 2 11.65 3.71 10.41
C VAL A 2 10.14 3.94 10.40
N ALA A 3 9.76 5.19 10.21
CA ALA A 3 8.39 5.67 10.15
C ALA A 3 7.74 5.05 8.91
N LYS A 4 6.94 3.98 9.11
CA LYS A 4 6.21 3.26 8.06
C LYS A 4 4.95 4.03 7.67
N ASP A 5 5.13 5.26 7.23
CA ASP A 5 4.01 6.21 7.13
C ASP A 5 3.56 6.45 5.69
N THR A 6 4.27 5.92 4.68
CA THR A 6 3.90 6.08 3.27
C THR A 6 3.31 4.81 2.65
N VAL A 7 2.50 4.99 1.60
CA VAL A 7 1.97 3.89 0.79
C VAL A 7 3.09 3.00 0.23
N ASN A 8 4.24 3.56 -0.12
CA ASN A 8 5.39 2.81 -0.59
C ASN A 8 5.98 1.85 0.47
N ASP A 9 6.02 2.27 1.74
CA ASP A 9 6.52 1.42 2.82
C ASP A 9 5.59 0.22 3.06
N LEU A 10 4.28 0.47 3.02
CA LEU A 10 3.28 -0.60 3.08
C LEU A 10 3.41 -1.57 1.91
N LEU A 11 3.69 -1.06 0.71
CA LEU A 11 4.02 -1.89 -0.46
C LEU A 11 5.26 -2.74 -0.21
N GLN A 12 6.35 -2.14 0.29
CA GLN A 12 7.57 -2.87 0.61
C GLN A 12 7.32 -3.99 1.63
N TYR A 13 6.54 -3.72 2.68
CA TYR A 13 6.14 -4.74 3.64
C TYR A 13 5.26 -5.84 3.03
N ALA A 14 4.37 -5.48 2.09
CA ALA A 14 3.57 -6.46 1.36
C ALA A 14 4.46 -7.35 0.47
N PHE A 15 5.52 -6.81 -0.14
CA PHE A 15 6.50 -7.57 -0.91
C PHE A 15 7.39 -8.49 -0.06
N GLU A 16 7.58 -8.19 1.23
CA GLU A 16 8.28 -9.10 2.15
C GLU A 16 7.49 -10.41 2.40
N LYS A 17 6.21 -10.47 2.01
CA LYS A 17 5.42 -11.71 2.06
C LYS A 17 5.81 -12.61 0.87
N PRO A 18 6.10 -13.90 1.10
CA PRO A 18 6.60 -14.83 0.09
C PRO A 18 5.63 -15.12 -1.08
N ASP A 19 4.36 -14.70 -0.96
CA ASP A 19 3.32 -14.84 -1.99
C ASP A 19 3.30 -13.68 -3.00
N CYS A 20 3.97 -12.55 -2.70
CA CYS A 20 4.12 -11.46 -3.66
C CYS A 20 5.35 -11.70 -4.53
N CYS A 21 5.12 -12.13 -5.77
CA CYS A 21 6.17 -12.17 -6.78
C CYS A 21 6.88 -10.80 -6.81
N TYR A 22 8.22 -10.81 -6.82
CA TYR A 22 9.12 -9.63 -6.85
C TYR A 22 8.94 -8.68 -8.06
N ARG A 23 7.81 -8.77 -8.78
CA ARG A 23 7.47 -7.88 -9.88
C ARG A 23 7.05 -6.54 -9.32
N THR A 24 7.90 -5.54 -9.55
CA THR A 24 7.77 -4.13 -9.16
C THR A 24 6.58 -3.38 -9.81
N CYS A 25 5.59 -4.09 -10.35
CA CYS A 25 4.41 -3.50 -11.00
C CYS A 25 3.17 -3.43 -10.10
N LEU A 26 3.29 -3.73 -8.80
CA LEU A 26 2.13 -3.69 -7.91
C LEU A 26 1.78 -2.25 -7.49
N SER A 27 0.49 -2.01 -7.39
CA SER A 27 -0.11 -0.78 -6.88
C SER A 27 -1.17 -1.10 -5.85
N LEU A 28 -1.19 -0.34 -4.76
CA LEU A 28 -2.23 -0.45 -3.75
C LEU A 28 -3.48 0.31 -4.24
N ARG A 29 -4.64 -0.32 -4.13
CA ARG A 29 -5.93 0.30 -4.42
C ARG A 29 -6.83 0.24 -3.21
N LEU A 30 -7.46 1.37 -2.90
CA LEU A 30 -8.48 1.48 -1.88
C LEU A 30 -9.83 1.71 -2.57
N ARG A 31 -10.74 0.73 -2.46
CA ARG A 31 -12.09 0.80 -3.06
C ARG A 31 -12.04 1.14 -4.56
N GLY A 32 -11.12 0.51 -5.29
CA GLY A 32 -10.89 0.78 -6.72
C GLY A 32 -10.07 2.02 -7.05
N ARG A 33 -9.72 2.87 -6.08
CA ARG A 33 -8.86 4.05 -6.29
C ARG A 33 -7.39 3.70 -6.04
N LYS A 34 -6.53 3.91 -7.04
CA LYS A 34 -5.07 3.77 -6.87
C LYS A 34 -4.55 4.74 -5.81
N LEU A 35 -3.83 4.21 -4.84
CA LEU A 35 -3.09 4.96 -3.84
C LEU A 35 -1.77 5.44 -4.45
N ASP A 36 -1.42 6.67 -4.14
CA ASP A 36 -0.16 7.25 -4.57
C ASP A 36 0.96 6.82 -3.62
N ASN A 37 2.06 6.31 -4.17
CA ASN A 37 3.15 5.72 -3.41
C ASN A 37 3.82 6.72 -2.44
N PHE A 38 3.78 8.01 -2.77
CA PHE A 38 4.39 9.08 -1.97
C PHE A 38 3.42 9.66 -0.94
N SER A 39 2.14 9.31 -1.01
CA SER A 39 1.15 9.76 -0.05
C SER A 39 1.35 9.07 1.29
N GLU A 40 1.21 9.86 2.35
CA GLU A 40 1.18 9.36 3.71
C GLU A 40 -0.13 8.60 3.95
N ILE A 41 -0.05 7.43 4.57
CA ILE A 41 -1.19 6.56 4.90
C ILE A 41 -2.27 7.35 5.67
N GLY A 42 -1.87 8.18 6.63
CA GLY A 42 -2.79 9.03 7.41
C GLY A 42 -3.45 10.15 6.59
N SER A 43 -2.87 10.54 5.46
CA SER A 43 -3.41 11.56 4.56
C SER A 43 -4.37 10.98 3.51
N VAL A 44 -4.38 9.65 3.34
CA VAL A 44 -5.26 8.98 2.38
C VAL A 44 -6.72 9.15 2.78
N SER A 45 -7.42 10.00 2.04
CA SER A 45 -8.85 10.24 2.25
C SER A 45 -9.67 8.95 2.08
N GLY A 46 -10.36 8.56 3.14
CA GLY A 46 -11.20 7.37 3.18
C GLY A 46 -10.48 6.09 3.64
N LEU A 47 -9.18 6.17 3.95
CA LEU A 47 -8.49 5.10 4.65
C LEU A 47 -8.76 5.21 6.15
N LYS A 48 -9.37 4.16 6.69
CA LYS A 48 -9.71 4.02 8.11
C LYS A 48 -9.31 2.64 8.62
N ASP A 49 -9.31 2.46 9.93
CA ASP A 49 -9.19 1.15 10.55
C ASP A 49 -10.20 0.15 9.95
N GLY A 50 -9.73 -1.07 9.65
CA GLY A 50 -10.53 -2.10 8.98
C GLY A 50 -10.74 -1.90 7.48
N SER A 51 -10.11 -0.90 6.86
CA SER A 51 -10.14 -0.75 5.40
C SER A 51 -9.39 -1.88 4.71
N VAL A 52 -9.99 -2.43 3.65
CA VAL A 52 -9.36 -3.43 2.80
C VAL A 52 -8.64 -2.72 1.66
N ILE A 53 -7.34 -2.97 1.53
CA ILE A 53 -6.51 -2.47 0.43
C ILE A 53 -6.22 -3.65 -0.49
N GLU A 54 -6.49 -3.47 -1.77
CA GLU A 54 -6.24 -4.45 -2.81
C GLU A 54 -4.86 -4.20 -3.41
N LEU A 55 -4.08 -5.26 -3.58
CA LEU A 55 -2.79 -5.20 -4.26
C LEU A 55 -2.98 -5.67 -5.69
N VAL A 56 -2.68 -4.80 -6.67
CA VAL A 56 -3.01 -5.03 -8.08
C VAL A 56 -1.80 -4.75 -8.96
N GLU A 57 -1.48 -5.68 -9.87
CA GLU A 57 -0.48 -5.53 -10.95
C GLU A 57 -0.95 -4.59 -12.07
#